data_AF-A0AAV3NU86-F1
#
_entry.id   AF-A0AAV3NU86-F1
#
_cell.length_a   1.000
_cell.length_b   1.000
_cell.length_c   1.000
_cell.angle_alpha   90.00
_cell.angle_beta   90.00
_cell.angle_gamma   90.00
#
_symmetry.space_group_name_H-M   'P 1'
#
loop_
_entity.id
_entity.type
_entity.pdbx_description
1 polymer ?
#
loop_
_entity_poly.entity_id
_entity_poly.type
_entity_poly.pdbx_seq_one_letter_code
_entity_poly.pdbx_strand_id
1 'polypeptide(L)'
;MALQQTQCENLNEMEQESPGWKKYTMLSNIDRWKISNGKLRRMDIIEVSNIKSIPAQTVRRIWAIHKNTPSRKRVDVSHNKTGNVGRKRVQVELPKILEVPLQQRTTLRSLSYALKVCRTSLHRLLKHGLIRRHSNAIKPLLKDDNKRAQLEFCISMIYQSNFPNDSRFIFMYNYVHIDEKWFYMTKKKETYYRKTFIAKVMFFVSMARPRFDSDGNETFSEKIGVFSFVTQQMAQRRKVIFIQQNNARTHVNPNDAYFQLAASQSGLDIHLVCQPPNSPNLNILDIGFFNAIQSLQHKVSLRSVEKLVDAVIKALNNYPSEKMNHVWLTLQLSMLEIMRIGGSNRYRIPYMNKLLLEREGNLPTQISCDPQIISIVMELLG
;
A
#
# COMPACT_ATOMS: atom_id res chain seq x y z
N MET A 1 5.45 -73.91 14.83
CA MET A 1 6.10 -72.69 14.30
C MET A 1 5.22 -72.18 13.18
N ALA A 2 4.17 -71.44 13.56
CA ALA A 2 3.11 -70.98 12.68
C ALA A 2 3.32 -69.49 12.39
N LEU A 3 3.29 -69.11 11.11
CA LEU A 3 3.08 -67.77 10.54
C LEU A 3 3.04 -68.01 9.01
N GLN A 4 2.12 -67.55 8.18
CA GLN A 4 0.83 -66.88 8.32
C GLN A 4 0.27 -66.82 6.87
N GLN A 5 -0.98 -67.23 6.64
CA GLN A 5 -1.76 -66.75 5.49
C GLN A 5 -2.12 -65.29 5.75
N THR A 6 -2.08 -64.42 4.73
CA THR A 6 -3.22 -63.56 4.34
C THR A 6 -2.87 -62.73 3.08
N GLN A 7 -3.73 -62.86 2.07
CA GLN A 7 -3.90 -61.92 0.97
C GLN A 7 -4.88 -60.80 1.36
N CYS A 8 -4.86 -59.73 0.55
CA CYS A 8 -5.82 -58.62 0.46
C CYS A 8 -5.60 -57.55 1.57
N GLU A 9 -5.50 -56.25 1.31
CA GLU A 9 -6.37 -55.37 0.52
C GLU A 9 -5.72 -53.99 0.24
N ASN A 10 -6.11 -53.38 -0.88
CA ASN A 10 -6.33 -51.95 -1.16
C ASN A 10 -5.44 -50.87 -0.53
N LEU A 11 -4.86 -50.02 -1.39
CA LEU A 11 -5.09 -48.56 -1.34
C LEU A 11 -4.97 -47.99 -2.77
N ASN A 12 -6.13 -47.85 -3.42
CA ASN A 12 -6.34 -46.83 -4.44
C ASN A 12 -6.39 -45.48 -3.72
N GLU A 13 -5.43 -44.60 -3.96
CA GLU A 13 -5.63 -43.17 -3.78
C GLU A 13 -5.43 -42.46 -5.12
N MET A 14 -6.54 -41.88 -5.59
CA MET A 14 -6.59 -40.91 -6.67
C MET A 14 -5.91 -39.62 -6.20
N GLU A 15 -4.78 -39.25 -6.80
CA GLU A 15 -4.35 -37.85 -6.85
C GLU A 15 -4.44 -37.36 -8.30
N GLN A 16 -5.43 -36.49 -8.53
CA GLN A 16 -5.48 -35.63 -9.69
C GLN A 16 -4.30 -34.65 -9.66
N GLU A 17 -3.38 -34.71 -10.62
CA GLU A 17 -2.42 -33.62 -10.86
C GLU A 17 -2.42 -33.17 -12.33
N SER A 18 -2.41 -31.84 -12.46
CA SER A 18 -2.59 -30.96 -13.61
C SER A 18 -1.73 -31.23 -14.88
N PRO A 19 -2.16 -30.74 -16.06
CA PRO A 19 -1.50 -31.00 -17.34
C PRO A 19 -0.24 -30.14 -17.47
N GLY A 20 0.93 -30.72 -17.18
CA GLY A 20 2.18 -29.99 -17.26
C GLY A 20 3.41 -30.88 -17.15
N TRP A 21 3.87 -31.34 -18.31
CA TRP A 21 5.11 -32.09 -18.55
C TRP A 21 5.02 -33.58 -18.24
N LYS A 22 5.08 -34.39 -19.32
CA LYS A 22 5.30 -35.83 -19.27
C LYS A 22 6.62 -36.11 -18.54
N LYS A 23 6.57 -36.22 -17.21
CA LYS A 23 7.62 -36.89 -16.43
C LYS A 23 7.60 -38.33 -16.90
N TYR A 24 8.52 -38.67 -17.81
CA TYR A 24 8.71 -40.04 -18.24
C TYR A 24 8.93 -40.91 -17.00
N THR A 25 7.91 -41.68 -16.62
CA THR A 25 8.01 -42.87 -15.79
C THR A 25 8.81 -43.90 -16.59
N MET A 26 10.10 -43.63 -16.81
CA MET A 26 11.04 -44.47 -17.56
C MET A 26 11.52 -45.67 -16.72
N LEU A 27 10.84 -45.98 -15.61
CA LEU A 27 11.30 -46.92 -14.59
C LEU A 27 10.17 -47.79 -14.01
N SER A 28 9.02 -47.93 -14.69
CA SER A 28 8.02 -48.94 -14.31
C SER A 28 8.36 -50.35 -14.78
N ASN A 29 9.49 -50.56 -15.46
CA ASN A 29 9.96 -51.88 -15.91
C ASN A 29 11.47 -52.07 -15.65
N ILE A 30 11.93 -51.73 -14.43
CA ILE A 30 13.24 -52.21 -13.92
C ILE A 30 13.27 -53.76 -13.91
N ASP A 31 12.11 -54.40 -13.83
CA ASP A 31 11.92 -55.86 -13.73
C ASP A 31 12.40 -56.66 -14.95
N ARG A 32 12.81 -56.00 -16.04
CA ARG A 32 13.29 -56.66 -17.26
C ARG A 32 14.82 -56.69 -17.40
N TRP A 33 15.56 -56.13 -16.46
CA TRP A 33 17.02 -56.07 -16.52
C TRP A 33 17.58 -57.40 -15.99
N LYS A 34 18.00 -58.31 -16.89
CA LYS A 34 18.62 -59.57 -16.49
C LYS A 34 20.03 -59.31 -15.95
N ILE A 35 20.16 -59.25 -14.63
CA ILE A 35 21.44 -59.03 -13.94
C ILE A 35 22.16 -60.39 -13.83
N SER A 36 23.42 -60.46 -14.26
CA SER A 36 24.32 -61.57 -13.96
C SER A 36 25.50 -61.02 -13.15
N ASN A 37 25.74 -61.56 -11.95
CA ASN A 37 26.83 -61.13 -11.05
C ASN A 37 26.90 -59.60 -10.83
N GLY A 38 25.75 -58.95 -10.62
CA GLY A 38 25.67 -57.50 -10.36
C GLY A 38 26.03 -56.60 -11.57
N LYS A 39 26.16 -57.18 -12.78
CA LYS A 39 26.48 -56.47 -14.02
C LYS A 39 25.37 -56.69 -15.07
N LEU A 40 25.04 -55.63 -15.80
CA LEU A 40 24.12 -55.73 -16.94
C LEU A 40 24.88 -56.23 -18.17
N ARG A 41 24.34 -57.22 -18.88
CA ARG A 41 25.03 -57.79 -20.05
C ARG A 41 24.93 -56.84 -21.23
N ARG A 42 25.93 -56.90 -22.12
CA ARG A 42 26.02 -56.03 -23.31
C ARG A 42 24.81 -56.18 -24.23
N MET A 43 24.28 -57.39 -24.36
CA MET A 43 23.10 -57.68 -25.18
C MET A 43 21.83 -57.06 -24.61
N ASP A 44 21.66 -57.08 -23.29
CA ASP A 44 20.51 -56.46 -22.62
C ASP A 44 20.51 -54.93 -22.81
N ILE A 45 21.69 -54.29 -22.85
CA ILE A 45 21.84 -52.85 -23.15
C ILE A 45 21.37 -52.54 -24.58
N ILE A 46 21.74 -53.39 -25.56
CA ILE A 46 21.39 -53.21 -26.97
C ILE A 46 19.89 -53.45 -27.17
N GLU A 47 19.33 -54.45 -26.51
CA GLU A 47 17.90 -54.74 -26.54
C GLU A 47 17.08 -53.56 -25.99
N VAL A 48 17.44 -53.03 -24.82
CA VAL A 48 16.78 -51.84 -24.25
C VAL A 48 16.97 -50.60 -25.13
N SER A 49 18.16 -50.44 -25.72
CA SER A 49 18.47 -49.36 -26.67
C SER A 49 17.54 -49.39 -27.89
N ASN A 50 17.30 -50.57 -28.46
CA ASN A 50 16.42 -50.78 -29.60
C ASN A 50 14.93 -50.59 -29.22
N ILE A 51 14.48 -51.23 -28.13
CA ILE A 51 13.08 -51.13 -27.65
C ILE A 51 12.70 -49.69 -27.34
N LYS A 52 13.62 -48.91 -26.74
CA LYS A 52 13.37 -47.53 -26.32
C LYS A 52 13.85 -46.48 -27.32
N SER A 53 14.45 -46.89 -28.44
CA SER A 53 15.01 -46.00 -29.46
C SER A 53 15.92 -44.91 -28.88
N ILE A 54 16.78 -45.31 -27.92
CA ILE A 54 17.76 -44.42 -27.28
C ILE A 54 19.17 -44.99 -27.47
N PRO A 55 20.22 -44.16 -27.60
CA PRO A 55 21.57 -44.68 -27.77
C PRO A 55 22.03 -45.57 -26.59
N ALA A 56 22.74 -46.66 -26.89
CA ALA A 56 23.28 -47.58 -25.88
C ALA A 56 24.14 -46.88 -24.81
N GLN A 57 24.78 -45.75 -25.16
CA GLN A 57 25.53 -44.91 -24.23
C GLN A 57 24.63 -44.27 -23.15
N THR A 58 23.42 -43.85 -23.53
CA THR A 58 22.42 -43.27 -22.63
C THR A 58 21.87 -44.32 -21.68
N VAL A 59 21.63 -45.54 -22.17
CA VAL A 59 21.22 -46.70 -21.35
C VAL A 59 22.28 -47.01 -20.29
N ARG A 60 23.57 -47.07 -20.68
CA ARG A 60 24.69 -47.26 -19.74
C ARG A 60 24.80 -46.14 -18.70
N ARG A 61 24.62 -44.88 -19.12
CA ARG A 61 24.64 -43.73 -18.20
C ARG A 61 23.51 -43.83 -17.17
N ILE A 62 22.29 -44.14 -17.59
CA ILE A 62 21.14 -44.29 -16.69
C ILE A 62 21.36 -45.43 -15.70
N TRP A 63 21.92 -46.55 -16.15
CA TRP A 63 22.27 -47.68 -15.26
C TRP A 63 23.29 -47.30 -14.19
N ALA A 64 24.33 -46.56 -14.56
CA ALA A 64 25.32 -46.09 -13.61
C ALA A 64 24.71 -45.17 -12.54
N ILE A 65 23.76 -44.31 -12.92
CA ILE A 65 23.02 -43.46 -11.98
C ILE A 65 22.16 -44.31 -11.04
N HIS A 66 21.46 -45.32 -11.57
CA HIS A 66 20.66 -46.25 -10.76
C HIS A 66 21.52 -47.00 -9.74
N LYS A 67 22.68 -47.56 -10.13
CA LYS A 67 23.60 -48.26 -9.23
C LYS A 67 24.10 -47.39 -8.07
N ASN A 68 24.28 -46.10 -8.33
CA ASN A 68 24.75 -45.13 -7.33
C ASN A 68 23.59 -44.51 -6.51
N THR A 69 22.34 -44.89 -6.78
CA THR A 69 21.17 -44.41 -6.03
C THR A 69 20.79 -45.42 -4.94
N PRO A 70 20.62 -45.00 -3.67
CA PRO A 70 20.21 -45.91 -2.58
C PRO A 70 18.83 -46.55 -2.86
N SER A 71 18.65 -47.81 -2.47
CA SER A 71 17.55 -48.72 -2.86
C SER A 71 16.11 -48.27 -2.52
N ARG A 72 15.89 -47.09 -1.95
CA ARG A 72 14.56 -46.54 -1.60
C ARG A 72 14.25 -45.15 -2.19
N LYS A 73 15.14 -44.57 -3.01
CA LYS A 73 14.91 -43.27 -3.66
C LYS A 73 14.61 -43.44 -5.15
N ARG A 74 13.70 -42.63 -5.69
CA ARG A 74 13.47 -42.53 -7.13
C ARG A 74 14.77 -42.11 -7.82
N VAL A 75 15.13 -42.80 -8.90
CA VAL A 75 16.32 -42.47 -9.71
C VAL A 75 16.01 -41.25 -10.56
N ASP A 76 16.70 -40.14 -10.31
CA ASP A 76 16.62 -38.95 -11.15
C ASP A 76 17.57 -39.10 -12.36
N VAL A 77 17.00 -39.10 -13.56
CA VAL A 77 17.73 -39.18 -14.84
C VAL A 77 17.73 -37.85 -15.59
N SER A 78 17.33 -36.76 -14.92
CA SER A 78 17.29 -35.42 -15.48
C SER A 78 18.66 -34.94 -15.96
N HIS A 79 18.64 -33.90 -16.79
CA HIS A 79 19.84 -33.41 -17.44
C HIS A 79 20.74 -32.64 -16.45
N ASN A 80 21.92 -33.15 -16.10
CA ASN A 80 22.84 -32.51 -15.12
C ASN A 80 23.38 -31.12 -15.50
N LYS A 81 23.18 -30.67 -16.76
CA LYS A 81 23.45 -29.27 -17.15
C LYS A 81 22.43 -28.29 -16.56
N THR A 82 21.21 -28.70 -16.23
CA THR A 82 20.18 -27.80 -15.69
C THR A 82 20.67 -27.20 -14.37
N GLY A 83 20.86 -25.88 -14.33
CA GLY A 83 21.42 -25.16 -13.17
C GLY A 83 22.96 -25.12 -13.09
N ASN A 84 23.66 -26.02 -13.78
CA ASN A 84 25.13 -26.10 -13.77
C ASN A 84 25.80 -25.42 -14.97
N VAL A 85 25.06 -25.16 -16.06
CA VAL A 85 25.57 -24.42 -17.22
C VAL A 85 25.11 -22.96 -17.23
N GLY A 86 25.97 -22.10 -17.76
CA GLY A 86 25.75 -20.65 -17.84
C GLY A 86 26.62 -19.86 -16.87
N ARG A 87 26.68 -18.54 -17.07
CA ARG A 87 27.47 -17.64 -16.24
C ARG A 87 26.92 -17.62 -14.81
N LYS A 88 27.71 -18.07 -13.84
CA LYS A 88 27.39 -17.97 -12.41
C LYS A 88 27.14 -16.51 -12.03
N ARG A 89 26.05 -16.26 -11.30
CA ARG A 89 25.67 -14.90 -10.91
C ARG A 89 26.65 -14.39 -9.85
N VAL A 90 27.15 -13.17 -10.02
CA VAL A 90 27.84 -12.46 -8.93
C VAL A 90 26.84 -12.30 -7.80
N GLN A 91 27.11 -12.95 -6.67
CA GLN A 91 26.34 -12.79 -5.46
C GLN A 91 26.75 -11.46 -4.83
N VAL A 92 25.81 -10.53 -4.78
CA VAL A 92 25.96 -9.33 -3.97
C VAL A 92 25.31 -9.66 -2.63
N GLU A 93 26.10 -9.64 -1.57
CA GLU A 93 25.59 -9.81 -0.21
C GLU A 93 24.71 -8.61 0.15
N LEU A 94 23.40 -8.86 0.22
CA LEU A 94 22.41 -7.85 0.61
C LEU A 94 22.70 -7.18 1.97
N PRO A 95 23.27 -7.88 2.99
CA PRO A 95 23.63 -7.24 4.27
C PRO A 95 24.61 -6.07 4.13
N LYS A 96 25.60 -6.15 3.22
CA LYS A 96 26.57 -5.07 2.98
C LYS A 96 25.91 -3.77 2.49
N ILE A 97 24.72 -3.86 1.88
CA ILE A 97 23.94 -2.68 1.48
C ILE A 97 23.44 -1.92 2.72
N LEU A 98 23.15 -2.61 3.82
CA LEU A 98 22.68 -2.03 5.08
C LEU A 98 23.79 -1.36 5.90
N GLU A 99 25.05 -1.58 5.54
CA GLU A 99 26.22 -0.95 6.18
C GLU A 99 26.61 0.38 5.51
N VAL A 100 26.32 0.56 4.22
CA VAL A 100 26.66 1.78 3.46
C VAL A 100 25.90 3.00 4.00
N PRO A 101 26.47 4.18 4.24
CA PRO A 101 25.69 5.34 4.71
C PRO A 101 24.51 5.72 3.78
N LEU A 102 23.38 6.19 4.34
CA LEU A 102 22.15 6.51 3.58
C LEU A 102 22.40 7.46 2.39
N GLN A 103 23.28 8.45 2.57
CA GLN A 103 23.66 9.43 1.54
C GLN A 103 24.26 8.76 0.29
N GLN A 104 24.95 7.64 0.47
CA GLN A 104 25.59 6.88 -0.61
C GLN A 104 24.64 5.83 -1.23
N ARG A 105 23.47 5.54 -0.62
CA ARG A 105 22.44 4.64 -1.16
C ARG A 105 21.44 5.32 -2.10
N THR A 106 21.58 6.61 -2.37
CA THR A 106 20.60 7.43 -3.10
C THR A 106 20.44 7.03 -4.57
N THR A 107 21.55 6.78 -5.27
CA THR A 107 21.55 6.39 -6.69
C THR A 107 22.26 5.06 -6.89
N LEU A 108 21.93 4.35 -7.98
CA LEU A 108 22.69 3.14 -8.34
C LEU A 108 24.17 3.42 -8.61
N ARG A 109 24.53 4.66 -8.97
CA ARG A 109 25.91 5.07 -9.21
C ARG A 109 26.68 5.26 -7.90
N SER A 110 26.10 5.98 -6.94
CA SER A 110 26.72 6.16 -5.62
C SER A 110 26.81 4.84 -4.85
N LEU A 111 25.78 4.01 -4.93
CA LEU A 111 25.76 2.69 -4.29
C LEU A 111 26.77 1.73 -4.92
N SER A 112 26.95 1.82 -6.24
CA SER A 112 27.95 1.06 -6.99
C SER A 112 29.37 1.40 -6.52
N TYR A 113 29.65 2.68 -6.32
CA TYR A 113 30.94 3.14 -5.81
C TYR A 113 31.18 2.66 -4.37
N ALA A 114 30.20 2.82 -3.48
CA ALA A 114 30.30 2.43 -2.08
C ALA A 114 30.48 0.92 -1.88
N LEU A 115 29.76 0.10 -2.65
CA LEU A 115 29.85 -1.37 -2.57
C LEU A 115 31.00 -1.96 -3.40
N LYS A 116 31.69 -1.15 -4.21
CA LYS A 116 32.67 -1.60 -5.21
C LYS A 116 32.10 -2.67 -6.16
N VAL A 117 30.82 -2.54 -6.50
CA VAL A 117 30.09 -3.45 -7.40
C VAL A 117 29.68 -2.68 -8.64
N CYS A 118 29.68 -3.31 -9.82
CA CYS A 118 29.25 -2.65 -11.04
C CYS A 118 27.76 -2.23 -11.01
N ARG A 119 27.47 -1.02 -11.51
CA ARG A 119 26.11 -0.44 -11.58
C ARG A 119 25.08 -1.38 -12.23
N THR A 120 25.50 -2.16 -13.23
CA THR A 120 24.65 -3.12 -13.95
C THR A 120 24.20 -4.27 -13.06
N SER A 121 25.04 -4.74 -12.14
CA SER A 121 24.67 -5.76 -11.16
C SER A 121 23.61 -5.24 -10.19
N LEU A 122 23.80 -4.02 -9.67
CA LEU A 122 22.79 -3.38 -8.81
C LEU A 122 21.48 -3.11 -9.57
N HIS A 123 21.55 -2.69 -10.83
CA HIS A 123 20.36 -2.55 -11.68
C HIS A 123 19.62 -3.88 -11.85
N ARG A 124 20.34 -4.99 -11.99
CA ARG A 124 19.73 -6.32 -12.10
C ARG A 124 19.09 -6.77 -10.79
N LEU A 125 19.69 -6.48 -9.64
CA LEU A 125 19.08 -6.71 -8.31
C LEU A 125 17.78 -5.89 -8.16
N LEU A 126 17.79 -4.64 -8.61
CA LEU A 126 16.60 -3.78 -8.61
C LEU A 126 15.50 -4.33 -9.53
N LYS A 127 15.86 -4.81 -10.72
CA LYS A 127 14.91 -5.41 -11.69
C LYS A 127 14.29 -6.71 -11.17
N HIS A 128 15.04 -7.51 -10.41
CA HIS A 128 14.55 -8.74 -9.79
C HIS A 128 13.88 -8.52 -8.43
N GLY A 129 13.76 -7.27 -7.96
CA GLY A 129 13.08 -6.95 -6.69
C GLY A 129 13.87 -7.29 -5.41
N LEU A 130 15.15 -7.64 -5.53
CA LEU A 130 16.01 -7.96 -4.38
C LEU A 130 16.46 -6.70 -3.62
N ILE A 131 16.48 -5.56 -4.30
CA ILE A 131 16.62 -4.23 -3.69
C ILE A 131 15.52 -3.32 -4.24
N ARG A 132 15.03 -2.38 -3.44
CA ARG A 132 13.98 -1.44 -3.84
C ARG A 132 14.36 -0.01 -3.48
N ARG A 133 13.91 0.95 -4.30
CA ARG A 133 14.04 2.37 -3.97
C ARG A 133 12.97 2.74 -2.96
N HIS A 134 13.38 3.42 -1.89
CA HIS A 134 12.47 4.06 -0.95
C HIS A 134 12.65 5.56 -1.04
N SER A 135 11.54 6.28 -1.17
CA SER A 135 11.50 7.73 -0.95
C SER A 135 10.73 7.96 0.33
N ASN A 136 11.42 8.36 1.39
CA ASN A 136 10.76 8.94 2.54
C ASN A 136 10.58 10.43 2.25
N ALA A 137 9.34 10.91 2.19
CA ALA A 137 9.10 12.35 2.27
C ALA A 137 9.61 12.80 3.65
N ILE A 138 10.55 13.74 3.68
CA ILE A 138 11.06 14.28 4.93
C ILE A 138 9.91 15.06 5.57
N LYS A 139 9.46 14.63 6.75
CA LYS A 139 8.48 15.40 7.53
C LYS A 139 9.17 16.66 8.08
N PRO A 140 8.53 17.83 8.01
CA PRO A 140 9.11 19.05 8.55
C PRO A 140 9.36 18.88 10.06
N LEU A 141 10.47 19.43 10.55
CA LEU A 141 10.71 19.47 11.99
C LEU A 141 9.72 20.46 12.63
N LEU A 142 9.05 20.02 13.69
CA LEU A 142 8.09 20.85 14.42
C LEU A 142 8.76 21.51 15.62
N LYS A 143 8.55 22.82 15.76
CA LYS A 143 8.82 23.56 17.00
C LYS A 143 7.86 23.12 18.10
N ASP A 144 8.23 23.37 19.35
CA ASP A 144 7.40 22.96 20.49
C ASP A 144 6.04 23.67 20.50
N ASP A 145 5.96 24.95 20.10
CA ASP A 145 4.69 25.66 19.91
C ASP A 145 3.78 24.97 18.87
N ASN A 146 4.35 24.44 17.78
CA ASN A 146 3.57 23.71 16.77
C ASN A 146 3.10 22.35 17.30
N LYS A 147 3.85 21.72 18.20
CA LYS A 147 3.42 20.48 18.86
C LYS A 147 2.28 20.78 19.84
N ARG A 148 2.42 21.85 20.63
CA ARG A 148 1.39 22.34 21.56
C ARG A 148 0.09 22.66 20.83
N ALA A 149 0.15 23.45 19.76
CA ALA A 149 -1.04 23.78 18.94
C ALA A 149 -1.72 22.53 18.34
N GLN A 150 -0.94 21.49 17.99
CA GLN A 150 -1.51 20.22 17.56
C GLN A 150 -2.22 19.46 18.68
N LEU A 151 -1.65 19.47 19.89
CA LEU A 151 -2.28 18.84 21.05
C LEU A 151 -3.59 19.55 21.43
N GLU A 152 -3.58 20.89 21.50
CA GLU A 152 -4.78 21.71 21.77
C GLU A 152 -5.88 21.42 20.75
N PHE A 153 -5.52 21.37 19.46
CA PHE A 153 -6.45 21.03 18.39
C PHE A 153 -7.00 19.60 18.53
N CYS A 154 -6.16 18.60 18.78
CA CYS A 154 -6.63 17.22 18.98
C CYS A 154 -7.59 17.09 20.17
N ILE A 155 -7.32 17.79 21.28
CA ILE A 155 -8.20 17.80 22.46
C ILE A 155 -9.54 18.46 22.17
N SER A 156 -9.56 19.58 21.42
CA SER A 156 -10.80 20.26 21.02
C SER A 156 -11.75 19.38 20.20
N MET A 157 -11.24 18.30 19.60
CA MET A 157 -11.99 17.36 18.78
C MET A 157 -12.54 16.17 19.58
N ILE A 158 -12.29 16.11 20.90
CA ILE A 158 -12.84 15.09 21.79
C ILE A 158 -14.19 15.57 22.31
N TYR A 159 -15.17 14.68 22.31
CA TYR A 159 -16.49 14.95 22.89
C TYR A 159 -16.36 15.13 24.40
N GLN A 160 -16.75 16.30 24.91
CA GLN A 160 -16.87 16.54 26.34
C GLN A 160 -18.10 15.81 26.86
N SER A 161 -17.95 14.53 27.17
CA SER A 161 -18.99 13.71 27.77
C SER A 161 -18.94 13.84 29.29
N ASN A 162 -20.11 13.82 29.94
CA ASN A 162 -20.21 13.77 31.41
C ASN A 162 -19.70 12.45 32.01
N PHE A 163 -19.33 11.47 31.17
CA PHE A 163 -18.80 10.17 31.57
C PHE A 163 -17.28 10.12 31.30
N PRO A 164 -16.44 10.26 32.34
CA PRO A 164 -14.98 10.35 32.18
C PRO A 164 -14.34 9.09 31.56
N ASN A 165 -15.03 7.95 31.58
CA ASN A 165 -14.52 6.68 31.06
C ASN A 165 -14.85 6.40 29.59
N ASP A 166 -15.67 7.22 28.92
CA ASP A 166 -15.99 7.04 27.49
C ASP A 166 -15.68 8.32 26.69
N SER A 167 -14.38 8.58 26.55
CA SER A 167 -13.89 9.69 25.74
C SER A 167 -13.75 9.26 24.28
N ARG A 168 -14.45 9.93 23.37
CA ARG A 168 -14.39 9.64 21.91
C ARG A 168 -14.23 10.93 21.14
N PHE A 169 -13.66 10.85 19.95
CA PHE A 169 -13.68 11.98 19.01
C PHE A 169 -15.11 12.34 18.62
N ILE A 170 -15.39 13.62 18.40
CA ILE A 170 -16.67 14.07 17.82
C ILE A 170 -16.92 13.41 16.46
N PHE A 171 -18.19 13.30 16.06
CA PHE A 171 -18.56 12.65 14.80
C PHE A 171 -18.04 13.39 13.56
N MET A 172 -17.75 14.69 13.67
CA MET A 172 -17.28 15.54 12.57
C MET A 172 -18.26 15.69 11.39
N TYR A 173 -19.54 15.31 11.54
CA TYR A 173 -20.56 15.48 10.48
C TYR A 173 -20.84 16.94 10.12
N ASN A 174 -20.45 17.89 10.98
CA ASN A 174 -20.60 19.31 10.74
C ASN A 174 -19.30 20.01 10.34
N TYR A 175 -18.25 19.23 10.03
CA TYR A 175 -16.97 19.76 9.56
C TYR A 175 -16.88 19.67 8.04
N VAL A 176 -16.54 20.79 7.43
CA VAL A 176 -16.22 20.91 6.01
C VAL A 176 -14.75 21.26 5.89
N HIS A 177 -13.95 20.41 5.28
CA HIS A 177 -12.55 20.72 5.02
C HIS A 177 -12.42 21.37 3.65
N ILE A 178 -11.70 22.50 3.61
CA ILE A 178 -11.38 23.23 2.39
C ILE A 178 -9.86 23.34 2.20
N ASP A 179 -9.40 23.22 0.97
CA ASP A 179 -7.99 23.39 0.63
C ASP A 179 -7.77 23.58 -0.87
N GLU A 180 -6.64 24.18 -1.23
CA GLU A 180 -6.19 24.35 -2.61
C GLU A 180 -5.07 23.38 -2.98
N LYS A 181 -5.14 22.81 -4.17
CA LYS A 181 -4.02 22.04 -4.73
C LYS A 181 -3.70 22.37 -6.17
N TRP A 182 -2.40 22.52 -6.44
CA TRP A 182 -1.86 22.67 -7.78
C TRP A 182 -1.72 21.30 -8.47
N PHE A 183 -2.39 21.16 -9.61
CA PHE A 183 -2.24 20.03 -10.51
C PHE A 183 -1.46 20.45 -11.75
N TYR A 184 -0.49 19.62 -12.13
CA TYR A 184 0.39 19.88 -13.26
C TYR A 184 -0.16 19.19 -14.52
N MET A 185 -0.11 19.85 -15.67
CA MET A 185 -0.56 19.23 -16.92
C MET A 185 0.32 18.04 -17.32
N THR A 186 1.62 18.09 -17.01
CA THR A 186 2.59 17.03 -17.32
C THR A 186 3.48 16.71 -16.12
N LYS A 187 4.03 15.48 -16.11
CA LYS A 187 4.93 15.02 -15.04
C LYS A 187 6.33 15.61 -15.25
N LYS A 188 6.90 16.24 -14.21
CA LYS A 188 8.31 16.71 -14.21
C LYS A 188 9.35 15.62 -14.55
N LYS A 189 9.00 14.33 -14.46
CA LYS A 189 9.92 13.19 -14.62
C LYS A 189 9.83 12.49 -15.99
N GLU A 190 8.99 12.96 -16.90
CA GLU A 190 9.02 12.48 -18.29
C GLU A 190 9.95 13.38 -19.10
N THR A 191 11.04 12.79 -19.62
CA THR A 191 12.00 13.47 -20.50
C THR A 191 11.36 13.73 -21.85
N TYR A 192 10.56 14.78 -21.95
CA TYR A 192 10.21 15.39 -23.23
C TYR A 192 11.28 16.42 -23.55
N TYR A 193 11.93 16.28 -24.70
CA TYR A 193 12.78 17.33 -25.26
C TYR A 193 11.91 18.60 -25.40
N ARG A 194 12.25 19.66 -24.65
CA ARG A 194 11.61 21.00 -24.65
C ARG A 194 10.26 21.11 -23.94
N LYS A 195 10.28 21.68 -22.72
CA LYS A 195 9.54 22.90 -22.31
C LYS A 195 9.89 23.25 -20.85
N THR A 196 10.35 24.48 -20.64
CA THR A 196 10.75 25.04 -19.32
C THR A 196 9.55 25.45 -18.47
N PHE A 197 8.35 25.56 -19.04
CA PHE A 197 7.12 25.95 -18.36
C PHE A 197 6.09 24.82 -18.42
N ILE A 198 5.76 24.24 -17.26
CA ILE A 198 4.68 23.26 -17.11
C ILE A 198 3.44 24.02 -16.67
N ALA A 199 2.41 24.02 -17.51
CA ALA A 199 1.11 24.56 -17.16
C ALA A 199 0.56 23.85 -15.92
N LYS A 200 0.06 24.63 -14.97
CA LYS A 200 -0.51 24.17 -13.70
C LYS A 200 -1.86 24.84 -13.47
N VAL A 201 -2.79 24.09 -12.90
CA VAL A 201 -4.13 24.57 -12.57
C VAL A 201 -4.33 24.35 -11.07
N MET A 202 -4.81 25.37 -10.37
CA MET A 202 -5.16 25.27 -8.96
C MET A 202 -6.62 24.87 -8.85
N PHE A 203 -6.92 23.93 -7.96
CA PHE A 203 -8.28 23.54 -7.64
C PHE A 203 -8.53 23.82 -6.17
N PHE A 204 -9.60 24.54 -5.87
CA PHE A 204 -10.13 24.68 -4.53
C PHE A 204 -11.16 23.57 -4.31
N VAL A 205 -11.02 22.80 -3.23
CA VAL A 205 -11.85 21.62 -2.98
C VAL A 205 -12.48 21.74 -1.61
N SER A 206 -13.78 21.47 -1.52
CA SER A 206 -14.50 21.34 -0.26
C SER A 206 -15.11 19.95 -0.14
N MET A 207 -14.86 19.29 0.99
CA MET A 207 -15.41 17.97 1.29
C MET A 207 -15.79 17.85 2.76
N ALA A 208 -16.90 17.16 3.00
CA ALA A 208 -17.38 16.87 4.35
C ALA A 208 -17.55 15.35 4.55
N ARG A 209 -18.12 14.92 5.68
CA ARG A 209 -18.18 13.51 6.07
C ARG A 209 -19.47 12.86 5.58
N PRO A 210 -19.42 11.85 4.69
CA PRO A 210 -20.63 11.24 4.16
C PRO A 210 -21.47 10.63 5.27
N ARG A 211 -22.79 10.61 5.05
CA ARG A 211 -23.76 10.08 6.00
C ARG A 211 -24.54 8.93 5.36
N PHE A 212 -24.79 7.93 6.18
CA PHE A 212 -25.53 6.73 5.81
C PHE A 212 -26.72 6.58 6.76
N ASP A 213 -27.83 6.04 6.28
CA ASP A 213 -28.94 5.62 7.14
C ASP A 213 -28.64 4.29 7.85
N SER A 214 -29.60 3.80 8.64
CA SER A 214 -29.51 2.51 9.34
C SER A 214 -29.37 1.31 8.41
N ASP A 215 -29.82 1.45 7.16
CA ASP A 215 -29.83 0.38 6.16
C ASP A 215 -28.55 0.42 5.30
N GLY A 216 -27.65 1.37 5.59
CA GLY A 216 -26.37 1.56 4.88
C GLY A 216 -26.49 2.35 3.58
N ASN A 217 -27.66 2.92 3.26
CA ASN A 217 -27.82 3.76 2.09
C ASN A 217 -27.25 5.16 2.33
N GLU A 218 -26.59 5.69 1.31
CA GLU A 218 -26.01 7.03 1.33
C GLU A 218 -27.13 8.09 1.38
N THR A 219 -27.29 8.73 2.54
CA THR A 219 -28.28 9.81 2.73
C THR A 219 -27.69 11.17 2.38
N PHE A 220 -26.37 11.31 2.44
CA PHE A 220 -25.69 12.52 2.03
C PHE A 220 -24.24 12.22 1.62
N SER A 221 -23.91 12.55 0.36
CA SER A 221 -22.60 12.27 -0.21
C SER A 221 -21.50 13.25 0.19
N GLU A 222 -21.88 14.45 0.63
CA GLU A 222 -21.01 15.49 1.21
C GLU A 222 -19.81 15.92 0.35
N LYS A 223 -19.81 15.58 -0.94
CA LYS A 223 -18.93 16.16 -1.97
C LYS A 223 -19.46 17.54 -2.33
N ILE A 224 -19.06 18.55 -1.57
CA ILE A 224 -19.57 19.92 -1.73
C ILE A 224 -19.11 20.48 -3.07
N GLY A 225 -17.83 20.30 -3.43
CA GLY A 225 -17.40 20.54 -4.81
C GLY A 225 -15.91 20.67 -5.01
N VAL A 226 -15.52 20.73 -6.29
CA VAL A 226 -14.20 21.13 -6.75
C VAL A 226 -14.41 22.34 -7.67
N PHE A 227 -13.80 23.45 -7.31
CA PHE A 227 -14.06 24.75 -7.92
C PHE A 227 -12.77 25.29 -8.54
N SER A 228 -12.82 25.61 -9.84
CA SER A 228 -11.79 26.44 -10.48
C SER A 228 -12.03 27.94 -10.21
N PHE A 229 -13.28 28.33 -9.92
CA PHE A 229 -13.74 29.64 -9.41
C PHE A 229 -15.01 29.45 -8.54
N VAL A 230 -15.28 30.36 -7.60
CA VAL A 230 -16.31 30.22 -6.54
C VAL A 230 -17.74 30.21 -7.12
N THR A 231 -18.59 29.29 -6.64
CA THR A 231 -20.05 29.27 -6.90
C THR A 231 -20.80 29.03 -5.59
N GLN A 232 -21.93 29.72 -5.42
CA GLN A 232 -22.79 29.63 -4.24
C GLN A 232 -23.68 28.38 -4.32
N GLN A 233 -23.74 27.59 -3.24
CA GLN A 233 -24.60 26.41 -3.14
C GLN A 233 -25.49 26.52 -1.89
N MET A 234 -26.74 26.05 -1.99
CA MET A 234 -27.67 26.08 -0.86
C MET A 234 -27.29 25.04 0.20
N ALA A 235 -27.04 25.49 1.43
CA ALA A 235 -26.85 24.60 2.57
C ALA A 235 -28.21 24.08 3.07
N GLN A 236 -28.26 22.81 3.48
CA GLN A 236 -29.53 22.14 3.77
C GLN A 236 -29.94 22.12 5.26
N ARG A 237 -29.20 22.72 6.22
CA ARG A 237 -29.49 22.55 7.67
C ARG A 237 -29.14 23.73 8.57
N ARG A 238 -29.87 23.83 9.71
CA ARG A 238 -29.77 24.85 10.79
C ARG A 238 -28.82 24.47 11.96
N LYS A 239 -27.79 23.64 11.74
CA LYS A 239 -26.78 23.31 12.78
C LYS A 239 -25.51 24.10 12.55
N VAL A 240 -24.71 24.29 13.61
CA VAL A 240 -23.37 24.91 13.54
C VAL A 240 -22.49 24.17 12.55
N ILE A 241 -21.93 24.87 11.56
CA ILE A 241 -21.04 24.37 10.51
C ILE A 241 -19.63 24.89 10.78
N PHE A 242 -18.66 23.99 10.85
CA PHE A 242 -17.25 24.35 10.96
C PHE A 242 -16.57 24.18 9.60
N ILE A 243 -16.01 25.26 9.06
CA ILE A 243 -15.18 25.21 7.85
C ILE A 243 -13.72 25.16 8.30
N GLN A 244 -13.04 24.05 8.07
CA GLN A 244 -11.62 23.90 8.36
C GLN A 244 -10.77 24.26 7.14
N GLN A 245 -9.83 25.20 7.31
CA GLN A 245 -8.90 25.64 6.27
C GLN A 245 -7.43 25.53 6.72
N ASN A 246 -6.50 25.77 5.80
CA ASN A 246 -5.07 25.80 6.10
C ASN A 246 -4.63 27.18 6.64
N ASN A 247 -3.35 27.33 7.02
CA ASN A 247 -2.81 28.59 7.57
C ASN A 247 -2.06 29.42 6.52
N ALA A 248 -2.41 29.29 5.24
CA ALA A 248 -1.82 30.12 4.20
C ALA A 248 -2.17 31.59 4.46
N ARG A 249 -1.24 32.51 4.19
CA ARG A 249 -1.43 33.95 4.45
C ARG A 249 -2.64 34.56 3.74
N THR A 250 -3.10 33.93 2.66
CA THR A 250 -4.23 34.37 1.84
C THR A 250 -5.57 33.85 2.36
N HIS A 251 -5.58 32.98 3.37
CA HIS A 251 -6.81 32.46 3.97
C HIS A 251 -7.39 33.47 4.96
N VAL A 252 -8.71 33.47 5.07
CA VAL A 252 -9.46 34.48 5.82
C VAL A 252 -9.25 34.26 7.31
N ASN A 253 -9.06 35.32 8.08
CA ASN A 253 -8.95 35.19 9.54
C ASN A 253 -10.30 34.67 10.10
N PRO A 254 -10.33 33.71 11.03
CA PRO A 254 -11.58 33.27 11.67
C PRO A 254 -12.41 34.39 12.29
N ASN A 255 -11.77 35.47 12.72
CA ASN A 255 -12.40 36.65 13.30
C ASN A 255 -12.57 37.81 12.29
N ASP A 256 -12.50 37.51 10.99
CA ASP A 256 -12.68 38.52 9.95
C ASP A 256 -14.12 39.04 9.92
N ALA A 257 -14.27 40.36 9.97
CA ALA A 257 -15.59 41.01 10.04
C ALA A 257 -16.43 40.79 8.78
N TYR A 258 -15.81 40.73 7.59
CA TYR A 258 -16.52 40.47 6.35
C TYR A 258 -17.03 39.03 6.30
N PHE A 259 -16.21 38.07 6.74
CA PHE A 259 -16.63 36.69 6.85
C PHE A 259 -17.79 36.53 7.84
N GLN A 260 -17.69 37.10 9.04
CA GLN A 260 -18.76 37.02 10.04
C GLN A 260 -20.06 37.64 9.53
N LEU A 261 -19.99 38.78 8.83
CA LEU A 261 -21.14 39.40 8.20
C LEU A 261 -21.74 38.48 7.13
N ALA A 262 -20.93 37.95 6.22
CA ALA A 262 -21.40 37.05 5.16
C ALA A 262 -22.01 35.75 5.74
N ALA A 263 -21.41 35.19 6.79
CA ALA A 263 -21.94 34.04 7.51
C ALA A 263 -23.31 34.38 8.12
N SER A 264 -23.43 35.51 8.82
CA SER A 264 -24.70 35.93 9.44
C SER A 264 -25.82 36.14 8.40
N GLN A 265 -25.49 36.68 7.22
CA GLN A 265 -26.42 36.90 6.13
C GLN A 265 -26.91 35.59 5.49
N SER A 266 -26.13 34.51 5.57
CA SER A 266 -26.52 33.21 5.04
C SER A 266 -27.66 32.55 5.83
N GLY A 267 -27.96 33.04 7.04
CA GLY A 267 -28.94 32.43 7.95
C GLY A 267 -28.46 31.10 8.57
N LEU A 268 -27.17 30.81 8.43
CA LEU A 268 -26.50 29.62 8.96
C LEU A 268 -25.49 30.04 10.02
N ASP A 269 -25.31 29.18 11.02
CA ASP A 269 -24.28 29.35 12.03
C ASP A 269 -22.98 28.73 11.51
N ILE A 270 -22.08 29.54 10.94
CA ILE A 270 -20.85 29.11 10.29
C ILE A 270 -19.63 29.69 11.00
N HIS A 271 -18.73 28.81 11.43
CA HIS A 271 -17.45 29.18 12.02
C HIS A 271 -16.29 28.68 11.17
N LEU A 272 -15.27 29.52 11.03
CA LEU A 272 -14.02 29.16 10.36
C LEU A 272 -13.01 28.65 11.39
N VAL A 273 -12.34 27.55 11.08
CA VAL A 273 -11.35 26.91 11.95
C VAL A 273 -10.07 26.71 11.15
N CYS A 274 -8.95 27.03 11.78
CA CYS A 274 -7.63 26.84 11.19
C CYS A 274 -7.03 25.53 11.69
N GLN A 275 -6.49 24.72 10.79
CA GLN A 275 -5.71 23.54 11.19
C GLN A 275 -4.40 23.96 11.88
N PRO A 276 -3.77 23.09 12.68
CA PRO A 276 -2.46 23.38 13.26
C PRO A 276 -1.37 23.59 12.20
N PRO A 277 -0.37 24.48 12.45
CA PRO A 277 0.72 24.72 11.51
C PRO A 277 1.51 23.45 11.18
N ASN A 278 1.83 23.25 9.89
CA ASN A 278 2.62 22.11 9.38
C ASN A 278 2.01 20.72 9.66
N SER A 279 0.68 20.61 9.71
CA SER A 279 -0.04 19.37 10.01
C SER A 279 -0.93 18.88 8.86
N PRO A 280 -0.36 18.46 7.72
CA PRO A 280 -1.15 17.96 6.58
C PRO A 280 -1.95 16.68 6.92
N ASN A 281 -1.53 15.93 7.94
CA ASN A 281 -2.28 14.76 8.43
C ASN A 281 -3.52 15.12 9.25
N LEU A 282 -3.82 16.41 9.40
CA LEU A 282 -5.04 16.93 10.04
C LEU A 282 -6.05 17.45 9.02
N ASN A 283 -5.84 17.19 7.73
CA ASN A 283 -6.76 17.52 6.65
C ASN A 283 -7.17 16.29 5.83
N ILE A 284 -8.47 16.00 5.74
CA ILE A 284 -9.00 14.88 4.96
C ILE A 284 -8.69 14.98 3.45
N LEU A 285 -8.57 16.20 2.92
CA LEU A 285 -8.20 16.43 1.52
C LEU A 285 -6.78 15.91 1.24
N ASP A 286 -5.83 16.21 2.13
CA ASP A 286 -4.44 15.75 2.06
C ASP A 286 -4.27 14.26 2.37
N ILE A 287 -5.00 13.73 3.34
CA ILE A 287 -4.92 12.31 3.73
C ILE A 287 -5.46 11.42 2.60
N GLY A 288 -6.59 11.78 2.00
CA GLY A 288 -7.33 10.91 1.09
C GLY A 288 -7.36 11.40 -0.35
N PHE A 289 -8.17 12.43 -0.60
CA PHE A 289 -8.64 12.78 -1.94
C PHE A 289 -7.53 13.27 -2.86
N PHE A 290 -6.69 14.16 -2.39
CA PHE A 290 -5.59 14.67 -3.19
C PHE A 290 -4.57 13.59 -3.54
N ASN A 291 -4.33 12.62 -2.66
CA ASN A 291 -3.48 11.47 -2.97
C ASN A 291 -4.10 10.60 -4.07
N ALA A 292 -5.42 10.42 -4.05
CA ALA A 292 -6.14 9.66 -5.07
C ALA A 292 -6.13 10.34 -6.44
N ILE A 293 -6.41 11.65 -6.51
CA ILE A 293 -6.39 12.37 -7.80
C ILE A 293 -4.98 12.49 -8.34
N GLN A 294 -3.98 12.75 -7.50
CA GLN A 294 -2.59 12.83 -7.96
C GLN A 294 -2.12 11.50 -8.59
N SER A 295 -2.62 10.36 -8.08
CA SER A 295 -2.42 9.05 -8.71
C SER A 295 -3.14 8.92 -10.06
N LEU A 296 -4.35 9.46 -10.20
CA LEU A 296 -5.08 9.49 -11.48
C LEU A 296 -4.40 10.38 -12.53
N GLN A 297 -3.88 11.54 -12.13
CA GLN A 297 -3.07 12.41 -12.99
C GLN A 297 -1.86 11.67 -13.57
N HIS A 298 -1.26 10.74 -12.82
CA HIS A 298 -0.16 9.92 -13.33
C HIS A 298 -0.58 8.84 -14.35
N LYS A 299 -1.87 8.54 -14.45
CA LYS A 299 -2.42 7.53 -15.36
C LYS A 299 -3.00 8.15 -16.64
N VAL A 300 -3.39 9.42 -16.61
CA VAL A 300 -4.05 10.11 -17.73
C VAL A 300 -3.15 11.25 -18.22
N SER A 301 -2.65 11.15 -19.46
CA SER A 301 -1.94 12.26 -20.11
C SER A 301 -2.95 13.29 -20.59
N LEU A 302 -3.07 14.39 -19.86
CA LEU A 302 -4.01 15.46 -20.17
C LEU A 302 -3.30 16.52 -21.00
N ARG A 303 -3.81 16.78 -22.21
CA ARG A 303 -3.21 17.73 -23.17
C ARG A 303 -3.91 19.10 -23.23
N SER A 304 -4.99 19.28 -22.45
CA SER A 304 -5.74 20.54 -22.33
C SER A 304 -6.12 20.78 -20.86
N VAL A 305 -6.22 22.05 -20.49
CA VAL A 305 -6.74 22.50 -19.19
C VAL A 305 -8.18 22.02 -18.99
N GLU A 306 -9.04 22.11 -20.01
CA GLU A 306 -10.45 21.69 -19.91
C GLU A 306 -10.54 20.20 -19.55
N LYS A 307 -9.77 19.36 -20.25
CA LYS A 307 -9.71 17.92 -19.97
C LYS A 307 -9.20 17.63 -18.56
N LEU A 308 -8.29 18.46 -18.04
CA LEU A 308 -7.82 18.34 -16.66
C LEU A 308 -8.92 18.69 -15.67
N VAL A 309 -9.66 19.78 -15.90
CA VAL A 309 -10.81 20.16 -15.09
C VAL A 309 -11.87 19.06 -15.09
N ASP A 310 -12.26 18.57 -16.27
CA ASP A 310 -13.24 17.47 -16.41
C ASP A 310 -12.78 16.20 -15.70
N ALA A 311 -11.50 15.84 -15.81
CA ALA A 311 -10.94 14.67 -15.16
C ALA A 311 -10.98 14.79 -13.64
N VAL A 312 -10.69 15.98 -13.09
CA VAL A 312 -10.73 16.23 -11.65
C VAL A 312 -12.17 16.22 -11.14
N ILE A 313 -13.11 16.86 -11.82
CA ILE A 313 -14.54 16.84 -11.48
C ILE A 313 -15.07 15.41 -11.52
N LYS A 314 -14.75 14.66 -12.58
CA LYS A 314 -15.13 13.25 -12.70
C LYS A 314 -14.52 12.39 -11.59
N ALA A 315 -13.28 12.67 -11.19
CA ALA A 315 -12.62 11.97 -10.08
C ALA A 315 -13.29 12.27 -8.73
N LEU A 316 -13.73 13.50 -8.49
CA LEU A 316 -14.53 13.87 -7.31
C LEU A 316 -15.84 13.09 -7.28
N ASN A 317 -16.62 13.19 -8.36
CA ASN A 317 -17.94 12.57 -8.43
C ASN A 317 -17.86 11.06 -8.25
N ASN A 318 -16.83 10.42 -8.83
CA ASN A 318 -16.61 8.98 -8.74
C ASN A 318 -15.87 8.54 -7.47
N TYR A 319 -15.48 9.45 -6.57
CA TYR A 319 -14.77 9.07 -5.35
C TYR A 319 -15.74 8.33 -4.40
N PRO A 320 -15.48 7.07 -4.01
CA PRO A 320 -16.44 6.31 -3.21
C PRO A 320 -16.68 6.92 -1.83
N SER A 321 -17.93 7.00 -1.41
CA SER A 321 -18.33 7.60 -0.12
C SER A 321 -17.85 6.74 1.05
N GLU A 322 -17.79 5.41 0.90
CA GLU A 322 -17.22 4.49 1.89
C GLU A 322 -15.74 4.81 2.13
N LYS A 323 -14.98 5.04 1.05
CA LYS A 323 -13.58 5.47 1.15
C LYS A 323 -13.44 6.82 1.81
N MET A 324 -14.38 7.74 1.62
CA MET A 324 -14.36 9.02 2.32
C MET A 324 -14.53 8.83 3.82
N ASN A 325 -15.50 8.02 4.26
CA ASN A 325 -15.66 7.69 5.67
C ASN A 325 -14.39 7.06 6.27
N HIS A 326 -13.71 6.20 5.50
CA HIS A 326 -12.41 5.66 5.89
C HIS A 326 -11.33 6.72 6.08
N VAL A 327 -11.32 7.79 5.28
CA VAL A 327 -10.39 8.92 5.42
C VAL A 327 -10.68 9.69 6.72
N TRP A 328 -11.95 9.92 7.06
CA TRP A 328 -12.34 10.55 8.32
C TRP A 328 -11.91 9.74 9.56
N LEU A 329 -12.08 8.43 9.55
CA LEU A 329 -11.55 7.57 10.61
C LEU A 329 -10.01 7.59 10.66
N THR A 330 -9.36 7.78 9.50
CA THR A 330 -7.90 7.95 9.43
C THR A 330 -7.43 9.27 10.03
N LEU A 331 -8.23 10.34 9.88
CA LEU A 331 -7.99 11.62 10.54
C LEU A 331 -8.04 11.46 12.07
N GLN A 332 -9.07 10.81 12.61
CA GLN A 332 -9.19 10.56 14.05
C GLN A 332 -8.05 9.70 14.59
N LEU A 333 -7.65 8.64 13.88
CA LEU A 333 -6.46 7.85 14.23
C LEU A 333 -5.17 8.68 14.19
N SER A 334 -5.06 9.63 13.26
CA SER A 334 -3.91 10.53 13.19
C SER A 334 -3.86 11.46 14.40
N MET A 335 -5.01 12.01 14.81
CA MET A 335 -5.12 12.82 16.03
C MET A 335 -4.75 12.00 17.28
N LEU A 336 -5.21 10.75 17.37
CA LEU A 336 -4.88 9.84 18.47
C LEU A 336 -3.37 9.60 18.59
N GLU A 337 -2.68 9.35 17.47
CA GLU A 337 -1.23 9.17 17.48
C GLU A 337 -0.50 10.47 17.83
N ILE A 338 -0.94 11.62 17.32
CA ILE A 338 -0.37 12.92 17.68
C ILE A 338 -0.42 13.12 19.20
N MET A 339 -1.54 12.79 19.84
CA MET A 339 -1.67 12.84 21.29
C MET A 339 -0.71 11.86 21.99
N ARG A 340 -0.64 10.61 21.53
CA ARG A 340 0.27 9.58 22.10
C ARG A 340 1.74 9.98 22.08
N ILE A 341 2.18 10.70 21.05
CA ILE A 341 3.59 11.08 20.89
C ILE A 341 3.86 12.55 21.22
N GLY A 342 2.97 13.21 21.97
CA GLY A 342 3.19 14.56 22.50
C GLY A 342 3.26 15.64 21.42
N GLY A 343 2.36 15.61 20.43
CA GLY A 343 2.23 16.64 19.39
C GLY A 343 3.22 16.50 18.23
N SER A 344 4.07 15.47 18.25
CA SER A 344 5.04 15.22 17.18
C SER A 344 4.37 14.69 15.91
N ASN A 345 4.99 14.92 14.76
CA ASN A 345 4.53 14.37 13.47
C ASN A 345 5.23 13.05 13.12
N ARG A 346 6.08 12.50 14.01
CA ARG A 346 6.91 11.30 13.77
C ARG A 346 6.18 9.98 14.02
N TYR A 347 4.94 9.88 13.60
CA TYR A 347 4.16 8.64 13.65
C TYR A 347 3.95 8.05 12.25
N ARG A 348 3.54 6.79 12.21
CA ARG A 348 2.94 6.17 11.02
C ARG A 348 1.44 6.17 11.23
N ILE A 349 0.68 6.47 10.18
CA ILE A 349 -0.77 6.42 10.23
C ILE A 349 -1.18 4.99 10.61
N PRO A 350 -1.94 4.78 11.69
CA PRO A 350 -2.37 3.46 12.11
C PRO A 350 -3.23 2.79 11.06
N TYR A 351 -3.02 1.50 10.87
CA TYR A 351 -3.84 0.66 10.01
C TYR A 351 -4.84 -0.10 10.87
N MET A 352 -6.13 -0.05 10.50
CA MET A 352 -7.23 -0.66 11.28
C MET A 352 -8.12 -1.59 10.45
N ASN A 353 -7.64 -2.11 9.31
CA ASN A 353 -8.42 -3.03 8.46
C ASN A 353 -9.86 -2.54 8.15
N LYS A 354 -10.04 -1.24 7.87
CA LYS A 354 -11.37 -0.62 7.75
C LYS A 354 -12.32 -1.38 6.80
N LEU A 355 -11.80 -1.86 5.66
CA LEU A 355 -12.56 -2.65 4.69
C LEU A 355 -13.10 -3.98 5.25
N LEU A 356 -12.37 -4.63 6.15
CA LEU A 356 -12.82 -5.86 6.79
C LEU A 356 -13.91 -5.54 7.81
N LEU A 357 -13.67 -4.54 8.66
CA LEU A 357 -14.64 -4.10 9.67
C LEU A 357 -15.96 -3.65 9.03
N GLU A 358 -15.90 -2.96 7.89
CA GLU A 358 -17.08 -2.52 7.15
C GLU A 358 -17.89 -3.72 6.61
N ARG A 359 -17.22 -4.74 6.06
CA ARG A 359 -17.89 -5.97 5.59
C ARG A 359 -18.54 -6.76 6.70
N GLU A 360 -17.97 -6.71 7.90
CA GLU A 360 -18.51 -7.37 9.09
C GLU A 360 -19.57 -6.51 9.81
N GLY A 361 -19.86 -5.29 9.33
CA GLY A 361 -20.78 -4.37 10.00
C GLY A 361 -20.24 -3.76 11.31
N ASN A 362 -18.94 -3.93 11.58
CA ASN A 362 -18.27 -3.56 12.82
C ASN A 362 -17.39 -2.30 12.69
N LEU A 363 -17.48 -1.56 11.58
CA LEU A 363 -16.70 -0.34 11.40
C LEU A 363 -17.19 0.74 12.38
N PRO A 364 -16.33 1.26 13.28
CA PRO A 364 -16.75 2.26 14.23
C PRO A 364 -17.07 3.58 13.53
N THR A 365 -18.06 4.30 14.05
CA THR A 365 -18.40 5.66 13.59
C THR A 365 -17.45 6.72 14.17
N GLN A 366 -16.86 6.46 15.34
CA GLN A 366 -15.90 7.29 16.04
C GLN A 366 -14.80 6.43 16.66
N ILE A 367 -13.57 6.95 16.69
CA ILE A 367 -12.46 6.33 17.40
C ILE A 367 -12.53 6.72 18.89
N SER A 368 -12.40 5.72 19.76
CA SER A 368 -12.27 5.92 21.21
C SER A 368 -10.86 6.39 21.57
N CYS A 369 -10.80 7.22 22.60
CA CYS A 369 -9.57 7.76 23.16
C CYS A 369 -9.40 7.20 24.57
N ASP A 370 -8.20 6.71 24.88
CA ASP A 370 -7.85 6.30 26.23
C ASP A 370 -7.83 7.53 27.15
N PRO A 371 -8.60 7.55 28.25
CA PRO A 371 -8.60 8.65 29.22
C PRO A 371 -7.19 8.98 29.76
N GLN A 372 -6.30 7.99 29.86
CA GLN A 372 -4.92 8.21 30.31
C GLN A 372 -4.15 9.09 29.32
N ILE A 373 -4.32 8.87 28.01
CA ILE A 373 -3.69 9.70 26.98
C ILE A 373 -4.19 11.14 27.09
N ILE A 374 -5.49 11.33 27.31
CA ILE A 374 -6.09 12.66 27.46
C ILE A 374 -5.51 13.35 28.69
N SER A 375 -5.44 12.67 29.83
CA SER A 375 -4.85 13.23 31.05
C SER A 375 -3.40 13.67 30.85
N ILE A 376 -2.57 12.84 30.21
CA ILE A 376 -1.18 13.17 29.91
C ILE A 376 -1.10 14.40 29.00
N VAL A 377 -1.95 14.49 27.98
CA VAL A 377 -1.97 15.65 27.08
C VAL A 377 -2.42 16.92 27.81
N MET A 378 -3.43 16.84 28.67
CA MET A 378 -3.88 17.99 29.47
C MET A 378 -2.77 18.48 30.40
N GLU A 379 -2.04 17.57 31.05
CA GLU A 379 -0.88 17.91 31.88
C GLU A 379 0.26 18.58 31.07
N LEU A 380 0.50 18.11 29.83
CA LEU A 380 1.47 18.74 28.92
C LEU A 380 1.05 20.15 28.45
N LEU A 381 -0.25 20.43 28.41
CA LEU A 381 -0.78 21.73 28.02
C LEU A 381 -0.79 22.74 29.18
N GLY A 382 -0.77 22.27 30.43
CA GLY A 382 -0.77 23.12 31.62
C GLY A 382 -2.19 23.51 32.00
#